data_AF-A0AAV5ZUH5-F1
#
_entry.id   AF-A0AAV5ZUH5-F1
#
_cell.length_a   1.000
_cell.length_b   1.000
_cell.length_c   1.000
_cell.angle_alpha   90.00
_cell.angle_beta   90.00
_cell.angle_gamma   90.00
#
_symmetry.space_group_name_H-M   'P 1'
#
loop_
_entity.id
_entity.type
_entity.pdbx_description
1 polymer ?
#
loop_
_entity_poly.entity_id
_entity_poly.type
_entity_poly.pdbx_seq_one_letter_code
_entity_poly.pdbx_strand_id
1 'polypeptide(L)'
;MTRRWAIASLAAALGAGALSGTAAFAHAVLVRSVPPHRAVLGQMPERVQLWFNERLEPAYSTVSVWNEAGAQVDDRDVAVGPDDPRRLSVTVSAREAGLYTVKYRVLSVDGHVVDSRLTFTVKGKRS
;
A
#
# COMPACT_ATOMS: atom_id res chain seq x y z
N MET A 1 51.59 -40.15 40.05
CA MET A 1 52.29 -38.96 39.51
C MET A 1 51.71 -38.63 38.14
N THR A 2 51.20 -37.41 38.02
CA THR A 2 50.38 -36.86 36.94
C THR A 2 51.20 -36.52 35.70
N ARG A 3 50.73 -36.93 34.51
CA ARG A 3 51.02 -36.21 33.26
C ARG A 3 49.79 -36.24 32.34
N ARG A 4 49.07 -35.12 32.36
CA ARG A 4 47.99 -34.71 31.46
C ARG A 4 48.62 -34.49 30.07
N TRP A 5 48.14 -35.18 29.03
CA TRP A 5 48.59 -34.94 27.66
C TRP A 5 47.44 -34.34 26.86
N ALA A 6 47.82 -33.31 26.11
CA ALA A 6 47.01 -32.24 25.55
C ALA A 6 45.78 -32.71 24.77
N ILE A 7 44.67 -32.03 25.02
CA ILE A 7 43.44 -32.06 24.23
C ILE A 7 43.81 -31.65 22.80
N ALA A 8 43.49 -32.52 21.84
CA ALA A 8 43.58 -32.25 20.42
C ALA A 8 42.79 -30.98 20.09
N SER A 9 43.46 -29.99 19.50
CA SER A 9 42.83 -28.76 19.05
C SER A 9 41.90 -29.05 17.89
N LEU A 10 40.60 -29.21 18.18
CA LEU A 10 39.57 -29.20 17.16
C LEU A 10 39.41 -27.74 16.70
N ALA A 11 39.94 -27.44 15.51
CA ALA A 11 39.70 -26.20 14.81
C ALA A 11 38.19 -26.07 14.53
N ALA A 12 37.46 -25.44 15.45
CA ALA A 12 36.09 -25.03 15.23
C ALA A 12 36.11 -23.85 14.26
N ALA A 13 35.90 -24.14 12.99
CA ALA A 13 35.67 -23.15 11.95
C ALA A 13 34.61 -22.16 12.42
N LEU A 14 35.00 -20.89 12.57
CA LEU A 14 34.08 -19.76 12.65
C LEU A 14 33.34 -19.71 11.32
N GLY A 15 32.21 -20.39 11.25
CA GLY A 15 31.24 -20.24 10.18
C GLY A 15 30.74 -18.80 10.23
N ALA A 16 31.32 -17.93 9.41
CA ALA A 16 30.75 -16.66 9.03
C ALA A 16 29.47 -16.95 8.23
N GLY A 17 28.41 -17.29 8.95
CA GLY A 17 27.06 -17.32 8.40
C GLY A 17 26.73 -15.90 7.99
N ALA A 18 26.86 -15.62 6.69
CA ALA A 18 26.37 -14.40 6.11
C ALA A 18 24.88 -14.29 6.50
N LEU A 19 24.57 -13.37 7.41
CA LEU A 19 23.22 -12.90 7.64
C LEU A 19 22.81 -12.15 6.37
N SER A 20 22.42 -12.89 5.35
CA SER A 20 21.68 -12.37 4.21
C SER A 20 20.28 -12.03 4.73
N GLY A 21 20.18 -10.91 5.45
CA GLY A 21 18.92 -10.30 5.80
C GLY A 21 18.23 -9.90 4.51
N THR A 22 17.32 -10.74 4.02
CA THR A 22 16.34 -10.31 3.03
C THR A 22 15.60 -9.16 3.69
N ALA A 23 15.69 -7.95 3.12
CA ALA A 23 14.87 -6.83 3.56
C ALA A 23 13.40 -7.24 3.42
N ALA A 24 12.81 -7.73 4.51
CA ALA A 24 11.37 -7.92 4.58
C ALA A 24 10.78 -6.51 4.49
N PHE A 25 10.09 -6.20 3.40
CA PHE A 25 9.37 -4.95 3.24
C PHE A 25 8.16 -4.95 4.19
N ALA A 26 8.41 -4.76 5.48
CA ALA A 26 7.44 -4.81 6.58
C ALA A 26 6.57 -3.55 6.68
N HIS A 27 6.20 -2.97 5.53
CA HIS A 27 5.34 -1.79 5.45
C HIS A 27 4.40 -1.94 4.24
N ALA A 28 3.15 -1.47 4.39
CA ALA A 28 2.22 -1.36 3.27
C ALA A 28 2.74 -0.41 2.18
N VAL A 29 3.09 -0.96 1.03
CA VAL A 29 3.44 -0.24 -0.20
C VAL A 29 2.31 -0.42 -1.20
N LEU A 30 1.86 0.69 -1.78
CA LEU A 30 0.89 0.68 -2.87
C LEU A 30 1.52 0.03 -4.11
N VAL A 31 0.99 -1.13 -4.53
CA VAL A 31 1.50 -1.89 -5.69
C VAL A 31 0.68 -1.68 -6.95
N ARG A 32 -0.61 -1.33 -6.81
CA ARG A 32 -1.51 -1.07 -7.94
C ARG A 32 -2.62 -0.11 -7.54
N SER A 33 -3.05 0.70 -8.49
CA SER A 33 -4.25 1.53 -8.36
C SER A 33 -5.11 1.47 -9.61
N VAL A 34 -6.42 1.60 -9.43
CA VAL A 34 -7.39 1.84 -10.49
C VAL A 34 -8.23 3.04 -10.04
N PRO A 35 -8.16 4.19 -10.74
CA PRO A 35 -7.28 4.49 -11.86
C PRO A 35 -5.78 4.47 -11.48
N PRO A 36 -4.87 4.18 -12.42
CA PRO A 36 -3.43 4.36 -12.20
C PRO A 36 -3.07 5.80 -11.84
N HIS A 37 -1.97 5.99 -11.11
CA HIS A 37 -1.45 7.33 -10.83
C HIS A 37 -1.17 8.10 -12.13
N ARG A 38 -1.68 9.34 -12.19
CA ARG A 38 -1.64 10.27 -13.34
C ARG A 38 -2.37 9.76 -14.58
N ALA A 39 -3.29 8.79 -14.43
CA ALA A 39 -4.15 8.37 -15.51
C ALA A 39 -5.02 9.53 -16.02
N VAL A 40 -5.27 9.55 -17.33
CA VAL A 40 -6.18 10.49 -17.97
C VAL A 40 -7.34 9.71 -18.57
N LEU A 41 -8.53 9.92 -18.04
CA LEU A 41 -9.74 9.15 -18.33
C LEU A 41 -10.69 9.95 -19.20
N GLY A 42 -11.47 9.26 -20.03
CA GLY A 42 -12.56 9.89 -20.80
C GLY A 42 -13.84 10.11 -19.98
N GLN A 43 -13.97 9.40 -18.86
CA GLN A 43 -15.11 9.47 -17.95
C GLN A 43 -14.68 9.14 -16.53
N MET A 44 -15.47 9.57 -15.54
CA MET A 44 -15.24 9.23 -14.15
C MET A 44 -15.36 7.70 -13.95
N PRO A 45 -14.44 7.06 -13.20
CA PRO A 45 -14.62 5.68 -12.77
C PRO A 45 -15.71 5.58 -11.69
N GLU A 46 -16.47 4.48 -11.68
CA GLU A 46 -17.46 4.23 -10.62
C GLU A 46 -16.81 3.93 -9.25
N ARG A 47 -15.54 3.51 -9.25
CA ARG A 47 -14.81 3.11 -8.06
C ARG A 47 -13.32 3.42 -8.18
N VAL A 48 -12.75 3.90 -7.08
CA VAL A 48 -11.30 3.94 -6.86
C VAL A 48 -10.88 2.71 -6.06
N GLN A 49 -9.83 2.03 -6.49
CA GLN A 49 -9.31 0.83 -5.84
C GLN A 49 -7.79 0.90 -5.72
N LEU A 50 -7.27 0.55 -4.55
CA LEU A 50 -5.86 0.57 -4.20
C LEU A 50 -5.47 -0.81 -3.67
N TRP A 51 -4.40 -1.40 -4.21
CA TRP A 51 -3.84 -2.66 -3.73
C TRP A 51 -2.48 -2.43 -3.12
N PHE A 52 -2.25 -3.08 -1.98
CA PHE A 52 -1.01 -3.04 -1.24
C PHE A 52 -0.32 -4.41 -1.27
N ASN A 53 0.98 -4.44 -0.96
CA ASN A 53 1.72 -5.69 -0.75
C ASN A 53 1.33 -6.38 0.57
N GLU A 54 0.77 -5.64 1.52
CA GLU A 54 0.41 -6.12 2.86
C GLU A 54 -1.10 -6.09 3.14
N ARG A 55 -1.52 -6.93 4.09
CA ARG A 55 -2.91 -6.92 4.58
C ARG A 55 -3.17 -5.65 5.39
N LEU A 56 -4.37 -5.11 5.22
CA LEU A 56 -4.79 -3.88 5.88
C LEU A 56 -5.66 -4.17 7.10
N GLU A 57 -5.56 -3.33 8.11
CA GLU A 57 -6.53 -3.26 9.21
C GLU A 57 -7.74 -2.40 8.79
N PRO A 58 -8.94 -2.99 8.59
CA PRO A 58 -10.06 -2.28 7.98
C PRO A 58 -10.54 -1.08 8.77
N ALA A 59 -10.58 -1.18 10.10
CA ALA A 59 -11.07 -0.12 10.99
C ALA A 59 -10.16 1.13 11.00
N TYR A 60 -8.92 1.01 10.53
CA TYR A 60 -7.90 2.07 10.57
C TYR A 60 -7.38 2.48 9.19
N SER A 61 -7.97 1.95 8.12
CA SER A 61 -7.58 2.22 6.74
C SER A 61 -8.65 3.03 6.02
N THR A 62 -8.27 4.18 5.46
CA THR A 62 -9.17 5.13 4.81
C THR A 62 -8.67 5.52 3.42
N VAL A 63 -9.61 5.81 2.53
CA VAL A 63 -9.36 6.42 1.22
C VAL A 63 -10.46 7.45 0.94
N SER A 64 -10.10 8.54 0.27
CA SER A 64 -11.03 9.61 -0.10
C SER A 64 -10.61 10.23 -1.43
N VAL A 65 -11.59 10.72 -2.19
CA VAL A 65 -11.40 11.32 -3.51
C VAL A 65 -11.81 12.79 -3.44
N TRP A 66 -10.92 13.67 -3.89
CA TRP A 66 -11.08 15.12 -3.79
C TRP A 66 -10.96 15.75 -5.18
N ASN A 67 -11.81 16.72 -5.49
CA ASN A 67 -11.69 17.51 -6.73
C ASN A 67 -10.72 18.69 -6.56
N GLU A 68 -10.45 19.44 -7.63
CA GLU A 68 -9.57 20.63 -7.62
C GLU A 68 -10.05 21.74 -6.67
N ALA A 69 -11.36 21.84 -6.42
CA ALA A 69 -11.93 22.80 -5.49
C ALA A 69 -11.74 22.40 -4.02
N GLY A 70 -11.11 21.26 -3.74
CA GLY A 70 -10.91 20.75 -2.39
C GLY A 70 -12.17 20.15 -1.75
N ALA A 71 -13.20 19.82 -2.56
CA ALA A 71 -14.37 19.10 -2.08
C ALA A 71 -14.16 17.58 -2.20
N GLN A 72 -14.55 16.84 -1.16
CA GLN A 72 -14.60 15.39 -1.20
C GLN A 72 -15.80 14.94 -2.04
N VAL A 73 -15.56 14.08 -3.02
CA VAL A 73 -16.52 13.68 -4.07
C VAL A 73 -16.79 12.18 -4.14
N ASP A 74 -16.27 11.43 -3.17
CA ASP A 74 -16.59 10.01 -2.98
C ASP A 74 -17.84 9.81 -2.10
N ASP A 75 -18.38 8.60 -2.13
CA ASP A 75 -19.62 8.23 -1.43
C ASP A 75 -19.38 7.79 0.03
N ARG A 76 -18.13 7.89 0.53
CA ARG A 76 -17.73 7.57 1.91
C ARG A 76 -17.99 6.13 2.34
N ASP A 77 -18.08 5.21 1.39
CA ASP A 77 -18.34 3.78 1.58
C ASP A 77 -17.06 2.94 1.60
N VAL A 78 -16.00 3.48 2.24
CA VAL A 78 -14.68 2.85 2.25
C VAL A 78 -14.75 1.42 2.75
N ALA A 79 -14.15 0.50 1.99
CA ALA A 79 -14.08 -0.90 2.35
C ALA A 79 -12.72 -1.51 2.03
N VAL A 80 -12.23 -2.35 2.94
CA VAL A 80 -11.23 -3.37 2.62
C VAL A 80 -11.95 -4.58 2.03
N GLY A 81 -11.48 -5.08 0.89
CA GLY A 81 -12.14 -6.16 0.15
C GLY A 81 -12.28 -7.45 0.97
N PRO A 82 -13.48 -8.05 1.07
CA PRO A 82 -13.65 -9.32 1.77
C PRO A 82 -12.95 -10.51 1.06
N ASP A 83 -12.80 -10.39 -0.26
CA ASP A 83 -12.09 -11.32 -1.15
C ASP A 83 -10.59 -11.02 -1.27
N ASP A 84 -10.16 -9.80 -0.93
CA ASP A 84 -8.76 -9.40 -0.94
C ASP A 84 -8.47 -8.40 0.21
N PRO A 85 -7.90 -8.87 1.34
CA PRO A 85 -7.63 -8.03 2.50
C PRO A 85 -6.50 -7.01 2.26
N ARG A 86 -5.90 -6.97 1.07
CA ARG A 86 -4.90 -5.98 0.65
C ARG A 86 -5.49 -4.91 -0.25
N ARG A 87 -6.78 -4.98 -0.56
CA ARG A 87 -7.48 -4.04 -1.44
C ARG A 87 -8.33 -3.09 -0.63
N LEU A 88 -8.12 -1.80 -0.81
CA LEU A 88 -8.94 -0.71 -0.28
C LEU A 88 -9.72 -0.07 -1.42
N SER A 89 -11.00 0.24 -1.21
CA SER A 89 -11.85 0.84 -2.25
C SER A 89 -12.87 1.83 -1.71
N VAL A 90 -13.33 2.72 -2.59
CA VAL A 90 -14.43 3.66 -2.36
C VAL A 90 -15.15 3.96 -3.68
N THR A 91 -16.46 4.13 -3.67
CA THR A 91 -17.23 4.53 -4.86
C THR A 91 -17.22 6.04 -5.07
N VAL A 92 -17.36 6.44 -6.34
CA VAL A 92 -17.34 7.84 -6.76
C VAL A 92 -18.51 8.08 -7.69
N SER A 93 -19.37 9.02 -7.31
CA SER A 93 -20.57 9.39 -8.10
C SER A 93 -20.43 10.74 -8.82
N ALA A 94 -19.31 11.44 -8.65
CA ALA A 94 -19.03 12.70 -9.34
C ALA A 94 -18.96 12.54 -10.87
N ARG A 95 -19.25 13.64 -11.58
CA ARG A 95 -19.35 13.63 -13.05
C ARG A 95 -18.61 14.76 -13.73
N GLU A 96 -18.00 15.64 -12.96
CA GLU A 96 -17.25 16.77 -13.49
C GLU A 96 -15.96 16.31 -14.18
N ALA A 97 -15.46 17.16 -15.06
CA ALA A 97 -14.11 17.04 -15.58
C ALA A 97 -13.15 17.75 -14.63
N GLY A 98 -11.89 17.31 -14.63
CA GLY A 98 -10.83 17.96 -13.85
C GLY A 98 -9.81 16.98 -13.28
N LEU A 99 -8.86 17.52 -12.50
CA LEU A 99 -7.95 16.75 -11.68
C LEU A 99 -8.64 16.28 -10.40
N TYR A 100 -8.37 15.03 -10.04
CA TYR A 100 -8.80 14.42 -8.80
C TYR A 100 -7.59 13.95 -8.02
N THR A 101 -7.67 14.10 -6.70
CA THR A 101 -6.68 13.58 -5.75
C THR A 101 -7.31 12.48 -4.91
N VAL A 102 -6.75 11.28 -5.00
CA VAL A 102 -7.04 10.18 -4.09
C VAL A 102 -6.07 10.27 -2.93
N LYS A 103 -6.57 10.49 -1.72
CA LYS A 103 -5.78 10.46 -0.48
C LYS A 103 -6.08 9.16 0.24
N TYR A 104 -5.06 8.49 0.75
CA TYR A 104 -5.23 7.27 1.53
C TYR A 104 -4.32 7.28 2.75
N ARG A 105 -4.84 6.70 3.84
CA ARG A 105 -4.08 6.41 5.05
C ARG A 105 -4.38 4.98 5.43
N VAL A 106 -3.38 4.11 5.43
CA VAL A 106 -3.53 2.68 5.68
C VAL A 106 -2.72 2.24 6.88
N LEU A 107 -3.28 1.32 7.68
CA LEU A 107 -2.57 0.58 8.71
C LEU A 107 -2.39 -0.85 8.22
N SER A 108 -1.16 -1.30 8.04
CA SER A 108 -0.88 -2.72 7.78
C SER A 108 -0.93 -3.53 9.07
N VAL A 109 -1.16 -4.84 8.94
CA VAL A 109 -1.13 -5.80 10.05
C VAL A 109 0.26 -5.91 10.73
N ASP A 110 1.31 -5.37 10.10
CA ASP A 110 2.65 -5.21 10.68
C ASP A 110 2.76 -4.03 11.68
N GLY A 111 1.69 -3.22 11.81
CA GLY A 111 1.60 -2.12 12.75
C GLY A 111 2.02 -0.75 12.21
N HIS A 112 2.43 -0.64 10.95
CA HIS A 112 2.86 0.63 10.36
C HIS A 112 1.74 1.37 9.64
N VAL A 113 1.75 2.70 9.78
CA VAL A 113 0.85 3.60 9.06
C VAL A 113 1.55 4.19 7.85
N VAL A 114 0.87 4.17 6.70
CA VAL A 114 1.28 4.89 5.49
C VAL A 114 0.21 5.89 5.12
N ASP A 115 0.62 7.16 4.98
CA ASP A 115 -0.23 8.27 4.52
C ASP A 115 0.35 8.83 3.22
N SER A 116 -0.44 8.79 2.16
CA SER A 116 0.01 9.21 0.83
C SER A 116 -1.17 9.53 -0.09
N ARG A 117 -0.85 9.93 -1.32
CA ARG A 117 -1.83 10.37 -2.31
C ARG A 117 -1.39 10.06 -3.73
N LEU A 118 -2.37 9.91 -4.60
CA LEU A 118 -2.19 9.85 -6.05
C LEU A 118 -3.22 10.74 -6.74
N THR A 119 -2.96 11.09 -8.00
CA THR A 119 -3.88 11.88 -8.81
C THR A 119 -4.34 11.13 -10.05
N PHE A 120 -5.48 11.51 -10.62
CA PHE A 120 -5.92 11.17 -11.97
C PHE A 120 -6.73 12.34 -12.55
N THR A 121 -6.92 12.38 -13.86
CA THR A 121 -7.66 13.45 -14.55
C THR A 121 -8.82 12.86 -15.35
N VAL A 122 -10.00 13.47 -15.27
CA VAL A 122 -11.15 13.16 -16.13
C VAL A 122 -11.28 14.25 -17.19
N LYS A 123 -11.22 13.87 -18.47
CA LYS A 123 -11.52 14.77 -19.58
C LYS A 123 -13.02 15.04 -19.62
N GLY A 124 -13.40 16.29 -19.85
CA GLY A 124 -14.78 16.61 -20.20
C GLY A 124 -15.14 15.96 -21.52
N LYS A 125 -16.41 15.56 -21.69
CA LYS A 125 -16.91 15.18 -23.01
C LYS A 125 -16.68 16.35 -23.95
N ARG A 126 -15.96 16.11 -25.05
CA ARG A 126 -16.00 17.04 -26.17
C ARG A 126 -17.44 17.01 -26.67
N SER A 127 -18.13 18.13 -26.53
CA SER A 127 -19.44 18.35 -27.13
C SER A 127 -19.35 18.35 -28.64
#